data_AF-A0A961IY59-F1
#
_entry.id   AF-A0A961IY59-F1
#
_cell.length_a   1.000
_cell.length_b   1.000
_cell.length_c   1.000
_cell.angle_alpha   90.00
_cell.angle_beta   90.00
_cell.angle_gamma   90.00
#
_symmetry.space_group_name_H-M   'P 1'
#
loop_
_entity.id
_entity.type
_entity.pdbx_description
1 polymer ?
#
loop_
_entity_poly.entity_id
_entity_poly.type
_entity_poly.pdbx_seq_one_letter_code
_entity_poly.pdbx_strand_id
1 'polypeptide(L)'
;MAHALRRDVGAAAKVALIEAGDEIAGRNPETTKRLRAALARYGVDVHTGAEVTGVTADGVMLAGGTLVPARFTVGTAGAIAHRWVAESPLPVTEDGFVRVDSHLRVEGHWDLFAVGDCAHMTHAPRPKAGVYAVRSGPVLLDNLRAVLTGGKTRAYRPQKDYLKLVSLGEKSALAEKWGRTVSGPLLWRWKNRIDTKFMRMFQELPAMKPAPLPRQVAGGVDAELAGEHKPLCAGCGSKVGPGTLAAALAALPVAGRADVLSGPGDDAAVLELGGQRQVLTTDHLRAFTADPGLLARITAVHALGDIWAMGAQPQAALASVILPRMAAPLQARSMAEVMAAAAEVFTAAGAEIVGGHSTMGAEMTLGFTVTGLVDGDPITNAGARPGDALLLTRPIGSGTLLAAEMLGQADGRDIAALFAAMVRPQGDAAALLAGAHAMTDVTGFGLAGHLLAICKASGVAAELALDAVPLYPGALALAEAGHRSSIWAANRVAAPVAGAEGTRGALLHDPQTAGGLLAAVEAEAADALVAQLRDAGHAAAIIGRIIKGDPALRCW
;
A
#
# COMPACT_ATOMS: atom_id res chain seq x y z
N MET A 1 -23.82 -21.87 -2.45
CA MET A 1 -24.69 -20.68 -2.48
C MET A 1 -26.14 -21.04 -2.18
N ALA A 2 -26.86 -21.75 -3.07
CA ALA A 2 -28.29 -22.06 -2.88
C ALA A 2 -28.65 -22.67 -1.51
N HIS A 3 -27.87 -23.64 -1.01
CA HIS A 3 -28.06 -24.20 0.33
C HIS A 3 -28.01 -23.15 1.46
N ALA A 4 -27.03 -22.24 1.41
CA ALA A 4 -26.87 -21.20 2.43
C ALA A 4 -28.00 -20.16 2.33
N LEU A 5 -28.31 -19.70 1.12
CA LEU A 5 -29.42 -18.77 0.89
C LEU A 5 -30.76 -19.33 1.33
N ARG A 6 -31.04 -20.61 1.08
CA ARG A 6 -32.28 -21.25 1.53
C ARG A 6 -32.38 -21.30 3.06
N ARG A 7 -31.26 -21.46 3.76
CA ARG A 7 -31.19 -21.43 5.23
C ARG A 7 -31.37 -20.01 5.78
N ASP A 8 -30.71 -19.03 5.18
CA ASP A 8 -30.56 -17.68 5.75
C ASP A 8 -31.61 -16.68 5.23
N VAL A 9 -32.12 -16.87 4.01
CA VAL A 9 -33.06 -15.98 3.29
C VAL A 9 -34.40 -16.68 2.99
N GLY A 10 -34.47 -18.01 3.14
CA GLY A 10 -35.68 -18.80 2.92
C GLY A 10 -35.90 -19.24 1.46
N ALA A 11 -37.07 -19.81 1.18
CA ALA A 11 -37.40 -20.48 -0.09
C ALA A 11 -37.53 -19.53 -1.31
N ALA A 12 -37.54 -18.21 -1.10
CA ALA A 12 -37.65 -17.22 -2.17
C ALA A 12 -36.33 -17.00 -2.94
N ALA A 13 -35.19 -17.45 -2.40
CA ALA A 13 -33.91 -17.29 -3.06
C ALA A 13 -33.78 -18.21 -4.29
N LYS A 14 -33.77 -17.62 -5.49
CA LYS A 14 -33.49 -18.31 -6.75
C LYS A 14 -32.01 -18.20 -7.09
N VAL A 15 -31.43 -19.31 -7.58
CA VAL A 15 -30.05 -19.35 -8.06
C VAL A 15 -30.06 -19.95 -9.46
N ALA A 16 -29.45 -19.27 -10.40
CA ALA A 16 -29.19 -19.77 -11.74
C ALA A 16 -27.70 -20.11 -11.88
N LEU A 17 -27.39 -21.23 -12.54
CA LEU A 17 -26.06 -21.63 -12.97
C LEU A 17 -26.05 -21.61 -14.50
N ILE A 18 -25.16 -20.80 -15.07
CA ILE A 18 -25.00 -20.65 -16.52
C ILE A 18 -23.67 -21.27 -16.91
N GLU A 19 -23.69 -22.19 -17.88
CA GLU A 19 -22.56 -22.93 -18.41
C GLU A 19 -22.59 -22.87 -19.94
N ALA A 20 -21.47 -22.46 -20.53
CA ALA A 20 -21.35 -22.35 -21.99
C ALA A 20 -21.29 -23.74 -22.65
N GLY A 21 -20.73 -24.74 -21.96
CA GLY A 21 -20.71 -26.12 -22.43
C GLY A 21 -22.02 -26.88 -22.21
N ASP A 22 -22.11 -28.07 -22.81
CA ASP A 22 -23.29 -28.95 -22.68
C ASP A 22 -23.38 -29.65 -21.32
N GLU A 23 -22.27 -29.75 -20.60
CA GLU A 23 -22.17 -30.44 -19.32
C GLU A 23 -21.55 -29.60 -18.21
N ILE A 24 -22.06 -29.81 -16.99
CA ILE A 24 -21.56 -29.18 -15.78
C ILE A 24 -20.38 -29.99 -15.18
N ALA A 25 -19.17 -29.43 -15.19
CA ALA A 25 -17.95 -29.76 -14.40
C ALA A 25 -17.47 -31.23 -14.20
N GLY A 26 -18.22 -32.26 -14.61
CA GLY A 26 -17.89 -33.68 -14.46
C GLY A 26 -17.00 -34.19 -15.60
N ARG A 27 -16.01 -35.05 -15.29
CA ARG A 27 -15.19 -35.71 -16.34
C ARG A 27 -15.72 -37.09 -16.69
N ASN A 28 -16.73 -37.56 -15.96
CA ASN A 28 -17.43 -38.79 -16.24
C ASN A 28 -18.95 -38.59 -16.07
N PRO A 29 -19.78 -39.42 -16.72
CA PRO A 29 -21.24 -39.29 -16.65
C PRO A 29 -21.82 -39.43 -15.24
N GLU A 30 -21.17 -40.22 -14.38
CA GLU A 30 -21.62 -40.43 -13.01
C GLU A 30 -21.52 -39.17 -12.16
N THR A 31 -20.42 -38.42 -12.28
CA THR A 31 -20.23 -37.12 -11.63
C THR A 31 -21.27 -36.13 -12.13
N THR A 32 -21.44 -35.98 -13.44
CA THR A 32 -22.43 -35.06 -14.03
C THR A 32 -23.82 -35.39 -13.50
N LYS A 33 -24.22 -36.66 -13.46
CA LYS A 33 -25.50 -37.11 -12.90
C LYS A 33 -25.67 -36.74 -11.43
N ARG A 34 -24.67 -36.99 -10.59
CA ARG A 34 -24.73 -36.68 -9.15
C ARG A 34 -24.75 -35.16 -8.89
N LEU A 35 -24.02 -34.37 -9.67
CA LEU A 35 -24.05 -32.92 -9.59
C LEU A 35 -25.42 -32.35 -10.00
N ARG A 36 -25.98 -32.81 -11.12
CA ARG A 36 -27.33 -32.40 -11.56
C ARG A 36 -28.39 -32.74 -10.52
N ALA A 37 -28.32 -33.93 -9.92
CA ALA A 37 -29.24 -34.33 -8.84
C ALA A 37 -29.10 -33.41 -7.61
N ALA A 38 -27.88 -33.04 -7.23
CA ALA A 38 -27.64 -32.13 -6.12
C ALA A 38 -28.17 -30.71 -6.41
N LEU A 39 -27.97 -30.19 -7.63
CA LEU A 39 -28.49 -28.88 -8.05
C LEU A 39 -30.03 -28.87 -8.06
N ALA A 40 -30.65 -29.90 -8.63
CA ALA A 40 -32.10 -30.07 -8.66
C ALA A 40 -32.71 -30.10 -7.24
N ARG A 41 -32.06 -30.78 -6.30
CA ARG A 41 -32.47 -30.82 -4.88
C ARG A 41 -32.56 -29.43 -4.23
N TYR A 42 -31.73 -28.48 -4.68
CA TYR A 42 -31.76 -27.09 -4.22
C TYR A 42 -32.56 -26.14 -5.11
N GLY A 43 -33.21 -26.64 -6.17
CA GLY A 43 -33.96 -25.80 -7.11
C GLY A 43 -33.08 -24.80 -7.85
N VAL A 44 -31.82 -25.17 -8.13
CA VAL A 44 -30.94 -24.34 -8.95
C VAL A 44 -31.37 -24.48 -10.41
N ASP A 45 -31.65 -23.35 -11.06
CA ASP A 45 -31.92 -23.30 -12.50
C ASP A 45 -30.59 -23.46 -13.26
N VAL A 46 -30.51 -24.37 -14.22
CA VAL A 46 -29.24 -24.72 -14.89
C VAL A 46 -29.39 -24.51 -16.39
N HIS A 47 -28.67 -23.53 -16.91
CA HIS A 47 -28.57 -23.24 -18.34
C HIS A 47 -27.25 -23.79 -18.86
N THR A 48 -27.29 -24.87 -19.67
CA THR A 48 -26.13 -25.40 -20.41
C THR A 48 -26.22 -25.01 -21.87
N GLY A 49 -25.09 -24.99 -22.58
CA GLY A 49 -25.04 -24.46 -23.95
C GLY A 49 -25.35 -22.95 -24.00
N ALA A 50 -25.18 -22.26 -22.86
CA ALA A 50 -25.61 -20.89 -22.65
C ALA A 50 -24.39 -19.98 -22.54
N GLU A 51 -23.96 -19.43 -23.67
CA GLU A 51 -22.86 -18.47 -23.72
C GLU A 51 -23.29 -17.11 -23.14
N VAL A 52 -22.46 -16.53 -22.28
CA VAL A 52 -22.70 -15.21 -21.68
C VAL A 52 -22.05 -14.13 -22.52
N THR A 53 -22.83 -13.13 -22.97
CA THR A 53 -22.34 -12.02 -23.78
C THR A 53 -22.18 -10.72 -22.99
N GLY A 54 -22.81 -10.61 -21.82
CA GLY A 54 -22.70 -9.43 -20.96
C GLY A 54 -23.29 -9.61 -19.56
N VAL A 55 -22.81 -8.80 -18.62
CA VAL A 55 -23.35 -8.69 -17.27
C VAL A 55 -23.79 -7.25 -17.05
N THR A 56 -25.02 -7.07 -16.58
CA THR A 56 -25.65 -5.77 -16.33
C THR A 56 -26.05 -5.67 -14.87
N ALA A 57 -26.49 -4.48 -14.44
CA ALA A 57 -27.02 -4.29 -13.08
C ALA A 57 -28.27 -5.14 -12.78
N ASP A 58 -29.01 -5.55 -13.82
CA ASP A 58 -30.27 -6.27 -13.69
C ASP A 58 -30.18 -7.77 -14.01
N GLY A 59 -29.05 -8.24 -14.55
CA GLY A 59 -28.88 -9.66 -14.89
C GLY A 59 -27.75 -9.98 -15.85
N VAL A 60 -27.75 -11.23 -16.31
CA VAL A 60 -26.77 -11.80 -17.24
C VAL A 60 -27.40 -12.02 -18.61
N MET A 61 -26.78 -11.47 -19.66
CA MET A 61 -27.23 -11.60 -21.04
C MET A 61 -26.61 -12.84 -21.68
N LEU A 62 -27.45 -13.67 -22.31
CA LEU A 62 -27.03 -14.86 -23.05
C LEU A 62 -26.94 -14.59 -24.57
N ALA A 63 -26.08 -15.35 -25.26
CA ALA A 63 -26.09 -15.44 -26.71
C ALA A 63 -27.46 -15.96 -27.17
N GLY A 64 -28.20 -15.15 -27.91
CA GLY A 64 -29.62 -15.36 -28.22
C GLY A 64 -30.57 -14.33 -27.59
N GLY A 65 -30.06 -13.36 -26.83
CA GLY A 65 -30.82 -12.20 -26.34
C GLY A 65 -31.66 -12.46 -25.10
N THR A 66 -31.53 -13.64 -24.47
CA THR A 66 -32.22 -13.95 -23.22
C THR A 66 -31.50 -13.29 -22.05
N LEU A 67 -32.24 -12.51 -21.25
CA LEU A 67 -31.75 -11.97 -19.99
C LEU A 67 -32.13 -12.90 -18.84
N VAL A 68 -31.12 -13.37 -18.09
CA VAL A 68 -31.30 -14.09 -16.83
C VAL A 68 -31.25 -13.07 -15.68
N PRO A 69 -32.37 -12.74 -15.01
CA PRO A 69 -32.38 -11.70 -13.99
C PRO A 69 -31.51 -12.08 -12.79
N ALA A 70 -30.66 -11.15 -12.35
CA ALA A 70 -29.81 -11.35 -11.19
C ALA A 70 -29.55 -10.02 -10.46
N ARG A 71 -29.68 -10.04 -9.13
CA ARG A 71 -29.25 -8.93 -8.26
C ARG A 71 -27.80 -9.09 -7.78
N PHE A 72 -27.25 -10.28 -7.93
CA PHE A 72 -25.90 -10.63 -7.54
C PHE A 72 -25.37 -11.70 -8.49
N THR A 73 -24.26 -11.39 -9.16
CA THR A 73 -23.65 -12.26 -10.17
C THR A 73 -22.23 -12.62 -9.73
N VAL A 74 -21.93 -13.92 -9.71
CA VAL A 74 -20.57 -14.42 -9.45
C VAL A 74 -20.02 -15.01 -10.74
N GLY A 75 -19.00 -14.38 -11.30
CA GLY A 75 -18.29 -14.90 -12.46
C GLY A 75 -17.32 -16.02 -12.08
N THR A 76 -17.49 -17.21 -12.65
CA THR A 76 -16.55 -18.34 -12.52
C THR A 76 -16.12 -18.85 -13.90
N ALA A 77 -15.79 -17.92 -14.81
CA ALA A 77 -15.32 -18.26 -16.15
C ALA A 77 -13.94 -18.95 -16.11
N GLY A 78 -13.63 -19.71 -17.16
CA GLY A 78 -12.32 -20.32 -17.34
C GLY A 78 -11.20 -19.29 -17.49
N ALA A 79 -9.94 -19.73 -17.38
CA ALA A 79 -8.80 -18.86 -17.62
C ALA A 79 -8.80 -18.36 -19.07
N ILE A 80 -8.64 -17.05 -19.24
CA ILE A 80 -8.48 -16.39 -20.54
C ILE A 80 -7.07 -15.81 -20.56
N ALA A 81 -6.37 -15.90 -21.69
CA ALA A 81 -5.09 -15.25 -21.83
C ALA A 81 -5.26 -13.72 -21.76
N HIS A 82 -4.32 -13.05 -21.08
CA HIS A 82 -4.31 -11.59 -21.08
C HIS A 82 -4.06 -11.09 -22.50
N ARG A 83 -4.92 -10.19 -22.98
CA ARG A 83 -4.87 -9.67 -24.35
C ARG A 83 -3.49 -9.12 -24.75
N TRP A 84 -2.84 -8.38 -23.85
CA TRP A 84 -1.52 -7.80 -24.11
C TRP A 84 -0.43 -8.85 -24.36
N VAL A 85 -0.59 -10.09 -23.86
CA VAL A 85 0.35 -11.18 -24.09
C VAL A 85 0.25 -11.66 -25.54
N ALA A 86 -0.96 -11.74 -26.08
CA ALA A 86 -1.18 -12.10 -27.48
C ALA A 86 -0.70 -11.01 -28.45
N GLU A 87 -0.67 -9.75 -28.00
CA GLU A 87 -0.14 -8.60 -28.75
C GLU A 87 1.39 -8.46 -28.64
N SER A 88 2.03 -9.30 -27.82
CA SER A 88 3.48 -9.30 -27.61
C SER A 88 4.21 -10.17 -28.65
N PRO A 89 5.54 -10.04 -28.81
CA PRO A 89 6.33 -10.89 -29.71
C PRO A 89 6.56 -12.32 -29.15
N LEU A 90 5.96 -12.67 -28.01
CA LEU A 90 6.13 -13.99 -27.40
C LEU A 90 5.44 -15.08 -28.23
N PRO A 91 5.98 -16.30 -28.26
CA PRO A 91 5.30 -17.42 -28.88
C PRO A 91 4.07 -17.78 -28.04
N VAL A 92 2.89 -17.57 -28.61
CA VAL A 92 1.61 -17.89 -27.99
C VAL A 92 0.85 -18.96 -28.77
N THR A 93 -0.11 -19.61 -28.13
CA THR A 93 -1.14 -20.43 -28.78
C THR A 93 -2.16 -19.55 -29.51
N GLU A 94 -3.03 -20.13 -30.32
CA GLU A 94 -4.17 -19.42 -30.94
C GLU A 94 -5.03 -18.69 -29.89
N ASP A 95 -5.24 -19.32 -28.73
CA ASP A 95 -5.98 -18.72 -27.60
C ASP A 95 -5.14 -17.76 -26.72
N GLY A 96 -3.95 -17.36 -27.17
CA GLY A 96 -3.11 -16.32 -26.53
C GLY A 96 -2.24 -16.75 -25.35
N PHE A 97 -2.13 -18.04 -25.02
CA PHE A 97 -1.29 -18.51 -23.91
C PHE A 97 0.18 -18.70 -24.32
N VAL A 98 1.12 -18.31 -23.46
CA VAL A 98 2.57 -18.38 -23.73
C VAL A 98 3.02 -19.84 -23.83
N ARG A 99 3.63 -20.22 -24.95
CA ARG A 99 4.16 -21.57 -25.17
C ARG A 99 5.44 -21.79 -24.39
N VAL A 100 5.49 -22.87 -23.61
CA VAL A 100 6.66 -23.23 -22.80
C VAL A 100 7.08 -24.68 -22.98
N ASP A 101 8.39 -24.90 -22.86
CA ASP A 101 9.02 -26.21 -22.94
C ASP A 101 8.93 -27.00 -21.61
N SER A 102 9.55 -28.18 -21.57
CA SER A 102 9.58 -29.01 -20.37
C SER A 102 10.37 -28.42 -19.20
N HIS A 103 11.13 -27.35 -19.40
CA HIS A 103 11.86 -26.62 -18.37
C HIS A 103 11.16 -25.30 -18.00
N LEU A 104 9.91 -25.11 -18.44
CA LEU A 104 9.10 -23.91 -18.19
C LEU A 104 9.65 -22.65 -18.88
N ARG A 105 10.56 -22.82 -19.84
CA ARG A 105 11.11 -21.71 -20.62
C ARG A 105 10.15 -21.37 -21.74
N VAL A 106 10.01 -20.08 -22.03
CA VAL A 106 9.31 -19.63 -23.23
C VAL A 106 10.07 -20.15 -24.45
N GLU A 107 9.35 -20.76 -25.39
CA GLU A 107 9.99 -21.37 -26.56
C GLU A 107 10.83 -20.34 -27.34
N GLY A 108 12.04 -20.72 -27.76
CA GLY A 108 12.98 -19.79 -28.42
C GLY A 108 13.76 -18.88 -27.46
N HIS A 109 13.47 -18.91 -26.15
CA HIS A 109 14.18 -18.13 -25.14
C HIS A 109 14.82 -19.05 -24.09
N TRP A 110 16.07 -18.77 -23.72
CA TRP A 110 16.80 -19.58 -22.74
C TRP A 110 16.68 -19.03 -21.31
N ASP A 111 16.37 -17.73 -21.20
CA ASP A 111 16.36 -16.90 -20.00
C ASP A 111 14.96 -16.37 -19.63
N LEU A 112 13.94 -16.62 -20.46
CA LEU A 112 12.56 -16.24 -20.21
C LEU A 112 11.71 -17.45 -19.82
N PHE A 113 10.86 -17.28 -18.80
CA PHE A 113 10.04 -18.35 -18.24
C PHE A 113 8.58 -17.92 -18.09
N ALA A 114 7.66 -18.86 -18.23
CA ALA A 114 6.25 -18.65 -17.92
C ALA A 114 5.67 -19.87 -17.19
N VAL A 115 4.82 -19.63 -16.19
CA VAL A 115 4.18 -20.69 -15.39
C VAL A 115 2.75 -20.33 -15.05
N GLY A 116 2.01 -21.31 -14.56
CA GLY A 116 0.62 -21.11 -14.17
C GLY A 116 -0.31 -20.98 -15.36
N ASP A 117 -1.42 -20.26 -15.18
CA ASP A 117 -2.50 -20.27 -16.17
C ASP A 117 -2.13 -19.51 -17.46
N CYS A 118 -1.19 -18.56 -17.42
CA CYS A 118 -0.68 -17.88 -18.61
C CYS A 118 0.15 -18.80 -19.53
N ALA A 119 0.68 -19.90 -19.02
CA ALA A 119 1.60 -20.78 -19.74
C ALA A 119 0.89 -22.01 -20.35
N HIS A 120 1.30 -22.40 -21.55
CA HIS A 120 0.89 -23.60 -22.26
C HIS A 120 2.09 -24.54 -22.44
N MET A 121 2.09 -25.66 -21.73
CA MET A 121 3.14 -26.68 -21.79
C MET A 121 3.00 -27.55 -23.04
N THR A 122 3.76 -27.27 -24.10
CA THR A 122 3.62 -27.95 -25.40
C THR A 122 3.96 -29.44 -25.33
N HIS A 123 4.88 -29.84 -24.43
CA HIS A 123 5.26 -31.24 -24.21
C HIS A 123 4.23 -32.06 -23.42
N ALA A 124 3.37 -31.40 -22.65
CA ALA A 124 2.39 -32.06 -21.78
C ALA A 124 1.19 -31.15 -21.50
N PRO A 125 0.30 -30.91 -22.49
CA PRO A 125 -0.85 -30.02 -22.31
C PRO A 125 -1.72 -30.44 -21.13
N ARG A 126 -2.16 -29.44 -20.34
CA ARG A 126 -3.04 -29.62 -19.18
C ARG A 126 -4.16 -28.59 -19.21
N PRO A 127 -5.37 -28.96 -18.71
CA PRO A 127 -6.41 -27.98 -18.46
C PRO A 127 -5.88 -26.86 -17.56
N LYS A 128 -6.35 -25.63 -17.81
CA LYS A 128 -6.04 -24.47 -16.98
C LYS A 128 -6.71 -24.62 -15.63
N ALA A 129 -5.94 -25.11 -14.66
CA ALA A 129 -6.41 -25.37 -13.31
C ALA A 129 -5.28 -25.14 -12.32
N GLY A 130 -5.58 -24.41 -11.24
CA GLY A 130 -4.59 -23.99 -10.24
C GLY A 130 -3.78 -25.14 -9.62
N VAL A 131 -4.32 -26.36 -9.58
CA VAL A 131 -3.62 -27.55 -9.09
C VAL A 131 -2.38 -27.94 -9.92
N TYR A 132 -2.34 -27.57 -11.20
CA TYR A 132 -1.16 -27.74 -12.05
C TYR A 132 -0.22 -26.54 -11.93
N ALA A 133 -0.77 -25.33 -11.82
CA ALA A 133 -0.03 -24.07 -11.69
C ALA A 133 0.85 -24.01 -10.44
N VAL A 134 0.28 -24.35 -9.27
CA VAL A 134 1.00 -24.24 -7.97
C VAL A 134 2.23 -25.15 -7.93
N ARG A 135 2.23 -26.26 -8.68
CA ARG A 135 3.33 -27.22 -8.68
C ARG A 135 4.50 -26.84 -9.59
N SER A 136 4.32 -25.91 -10.53
CA SER A 136 5.44 -25.40 -11.32
C SER A 136 6.33 -24.42 -10.56
N GLY A 137 5.85 -23.80 -9.47
CA GLY A 137 6.58 -22.77 -8.72
C GLY A 137 7.96 -23.19 -8.23
N PRO A 138 8.11 -24.34 -7.52
CA PRO A 138 9.43 -24.80 -7.07
C PRO A 138 10.42 -25.07 -8.22
N VAL A 139 9.94 -25.62 -9.34
CA VAL A 139 10.80 -25.88 -10.51
C VAL A 139 11.18 -24.58 -11.22
N LEU A 140 10.28 -23.61 -11.27
CA LEU A 140 10.60 -22.27 -11.76
C LEU A 140 11.72 -21.63 -10.93
N LEU A 141 11.60 -21.66 -9.60
CA LEU A 141 12.63 -21.12 -8.71
C LEU A 141 13.98 -21.80 -8.92
N ASP A 142 14.01 -23.14 -9.01
CA ASP A 142 15.22 -23.90 -9.31
C ASP A 142 15.82 -23.46 -10.66
N ASN A 143 14.99 -23.29 -11.69
CA ASN A 143 15.44 -22.95 -13.05
C ASN A 143 15.91 -21.51 -13.17
N LEU A 144 15.24 -20.54 -12.53
CA LEU A 144 15.70 -19.16 -12.48
C LEU A 144 17.07 -19.05 -11.81
N ARG A 145 17.26 -19.75 -10.68
CA ARG A 145 18.58 -19.80 -10.01
C ARG A 145 19.63 -20.44 -10.89
N ALA A 146 19.31 -21.58 -11.52
CA ALA A 146 20.23 -22.27 -12.42
C ALA A 146 20.68 -21.36 -13.58
N VAL A 147 19.75 -20.66 -14.24
CA VAL A 147 20.10 -19.72 -15.32
C VAL A 147 21.01 -18.60 -14.82
N LEU A 148 20.71 -18.00 -13.66
CA LEU A 148 21.51 -16.91 -13.10
C LEU A 148 22.90 -17.35 -12.61
N THR A 149 23.08 -18.61 -12.22
CA THR A 149 24.35 -19.12 -11.70
C THR A 149 25.09 -20.04 -12.68
N GLY A 150 24.65 -20.14 -13.94
CA GLY A 150 25.23 -21.07 -14.93
C GLY A 150 25.03 -22.56 -14.61
N GLY A 151 24.05 -22.89 -13.76
CA GLY A 151 23.66 -24.25 -13.40
C GLY A 151 22.78 -24.93 -14.46
N LYS A 152 22.41 -26.19 -14.19
CA LYS A 152 21.51 -26.97 -15.06
C LYS A 152 20.05 -26.80 -14.65
N THR A 153 19.19 -26.50 -15.61
CA THR A 153 17.74 -26.42 -15.38
C THR A 153 17.11 -27.81 -15.24
N ARG A 154 16.01 -27.86 -14.51
CA ARG A 154 15.23 -29.05 -14.19
C ARG A 154 13.95 -29.11 -15.04
N ALA A 155 13.66 -30.30 -15.56
CA ALA A 155 12.40 -30.55 -16.27
C ALA A 155 11.21 -30.65 -15.30
N TYR A 156 10.10 -30.03 -15.66
CA TYR A 156 8.79 -30.12 -15.02
C TYR A 156 7.92 -31.17 -15.72
N ARG A 157 7.40 -32.12 -14.93
CA ARG A 157 6.42 -33.11 -15.37
C ARG A 157 5.12 -32.91 -14.61
N PRO A 158 4.09 -32.31 -15.21
CA PRO A 158 2.81 -32.12 -14.53
C PRO A 158 2.14 -33.48 -14.26
N GLN A 159 1.41 -33.57 -13.15
CA GLN A 159 0.62 -34.76 -12.83
C GLN A 159 -0.38 -35.08 -13.96
N LYS A 160 -0.73 -36.35 -14.14
CA LYS A 160 -1.71 -36.77 -15.16
C LYS A 160 -3.14 -36.45 -14.75
N ASP A 161 -3.43 -36.53 -13.45
CA ASP A 161 -4.76 -36.36 -12.90
C ASP A 161 -4.71 -35.62 -11.55
N TYR A 162 -5.84 -35.10 -11.09
CA TYR A 162 -5.98 -34.42 -9.81
C TYR A 162 -7.31 -34.77 -9.14
N LEU A 163 -7.35 -34.63 -7.82
CA LEU A 163 -8.57 -34.84 -7.04
C LEU A 163 -9.47 -33.60 -7.18
N LYS A 164 -10.65 -33.77 -7.76
CA LYS A 164 -11.72 -32.76 -7.75
C LYS A 164 -12.59 -32.97 -6.51
N LEU A 165 -12.83 -31.91 -5.73
CA LEU A 165 -13.71 -31.93 -4.57
C LEU A 165 -14.77 -30.82 -4.71
N VAL A 166 -16.02 -31.20 -4.92
CA VAL A 166 -17.16 -30.29 -5.13
C VAL A 166 -18.12 -30.39 -3.96
N SER A 167 -18.44 -29.27 -3.32
CA SER A 167 -19.42 -29.23 -2.22
C SER A 167 -20.84 -29.43 -2.75
N LEU A 168 -21.61 -30.31 -2.11
CA LEU A 168 -23.01 -30.63 -2.46
C LEU A 168 -24.03 -30.01 -1.50
N GLY A 169 -23.60 -29.09 -0.62
CA GLY A 169 -24.40 -28.56 0.50
C GLY A 169 -24.50 -29.53 1.68
N GLU A 170 -25.12 -29.09 2.79
CA GLU A 170 -25.33 -29.92 4.01
C GLU A 170 -24.07 -30.59 4.55
N LYS A 171 -22.91 -29.93 4.42
CA LYS A 171 -21.62 -30.51 4.79
C LYS A 171 -21.35 -31.88 4.11
N SER A 172 -21.76 -32.02 2.85
CA SER A 172 -21.46 -33.15 1.96
C SER A 172 -20.65 -32.69 0.74
N ALA A 173 -19.79 -33.55 0.21
CA ALA A 173 -18.98 -33.26 -0.97
C ALA A 173 -18.86 -34.50 -1.87
N LEU A 174 -18.66 -34.24 -3.16
CA LEU A 174 -18.33 -35.20 -4.20
C LEU A 174 -16.83 -35.14 -4.48
N ALA A 175 -16.20 -36.29 -4.53
CA ALA A 175 -14.82 -36.49 -4.94
C ALA A 175 -14.78 -37.23 -6.28
N GLU A 176 -13.99 -36.71 -7.22
CA GLU A 176 -13.69 -37.38 -8.48
C GLU A 176 -12.16 -37.51 -8.62
N LYS A 177 -11.69 -38.76 -8.84
CA LYS A 177 -10.28 -39.07 -9.08
C LYS A 177 -10.16 -40.39 -9.83
N TRP A 178 -9.26 -40.47 -10.82
CA TRP A 178 -9.03 -41.67 -11.64
C TRP A 178 -10.32 -42.24 -12.27
N GLY A 179 -11.21 -41.35 -12.69
CA GLY A 179 -12.50 -41.72 -13.27
C GLY A 179 -13.52 -42.33 -12.30
N ARG A 180 -13.22 -42.36 -10.99
CA ARG A 180 -14.14 -42.85 -9.95
C ARG A 180 -14.78 -41.68 -9.19
N THR A 181 -16.05 -41.85 -8.85
CA THR A 181 -16.86 -40.83 -8.18
C THR A 181 -17.39 -41.35 -6.84
N VAL A 182 -17.05 -40.66 -5.76
CA VAL A 182 -17.52 -40.96 -4.40
C VAL A 182 -18.12 -39.71 -3.80
N SER A 183 -19.18 -39.82 -3.00
CA SER A 183 -19.82 -38.67 -2.34
C SER A 183 -20.15 -39.00 -0.89
N GLY A 184 -20.03 -38.01 0.00
CA GLY A 184 -20.49 -38.13 1.37
C GLY A 184 -19.92 -37.09 2.34
N PRO A 185 -20.34 -37.13 3.62
CA PRO A 185 -19.97 -36.13 4.62
C PRO A 185 -18.48 -36.13 4.99
N LEU A 186 -17.82 -37.30 4.98
CA LEU A 186 -16.38 -37.40 5.26
C LEU A 186 -15.53 -36.67 4.22
N LEU A 187 -15.94 -36.72 2.95
CA LEU A 187 -15.27 -35.99 1.86
C LEU A 187 -15.41 -34.48 2.04
N TRP A 188 -16.53 -34.01 2.58
CA TRP A 188 -16.68 -32.59 2.91
C TRP A 188 -15.75 -32.17 4.03
N ARG A 189 -15.60 -32.97 5.10
CA ARG A 189 -14.64 -32.66 6.16
C ARG A 189 -13.22 -32.55 5.61
N TRP A 190 -12.88 -33.45 4.67
CA TRP A 190 -11.58 -33.40 4.00
C TRP A 190 -11.42 -32.17 3.12
N LYS A 191 -12.41 -31.87 2.26
CA LYS A 191 -12.43 -30.64 1.44
C LYS A 191 -12.31 -29.39 2.31
N ASN A 192 -13.16 -29.27 3.33
CA ASN A 192 -13.17 -28.14 4.24
C ASN A 192 -11.79 -27.96 4.87
N ARG A 193 -11.15 -29.05 5.34
CA ARG A 193 -9.79 -28.99 5.88
C ARG A 193 -8.76 -28.49 4.84
N ILE A 194 -8.83 -28.96 3.59
CA ILE A 194 -7.92 -28.51 2.51
C ILE A 194 -8.15 -27.03 2.23
N ASP A 195 -9.40 -26.63 2.01
CA ASP A 195 -9.77 -25.25 1.65
C ASP A 195 -9.42 -24.29 2.79
N THR A 196 -9.78 -24.61 4.04
CA THR A 196 -9.42 -23.75 5.19
C THR A 196 -7.93 -23.71 5.44
N LYS A 197 -7.19 -24.81 5.23
CA LYS A 197 -5.74 -24.82 5.34
C LYS A 197 -5.12 -23.92 4.27
N PHE A 198 -5.61 -24.01 3.03
CA PHE A 198 -5.14 -23.17 1.93
C PHE A 198 -5.42 -21.70 2.20
N MET A 199 -6.65 -21.32 2.57
CA MET A 199 -6.99 -19.93 2.90
C MET A 199 -6.18 -19.40 4.08
N ARG A 200 -5.93 -20.23 5.10
CA ARG A 200 -5.07 -19.86 6.23
C ARG A 200 -3.65 -19.51 5.79
N MET A 201 -3.10 -20.15 4.76
CA MET A 201 -1.76 -19.80 4.25
C MET A 201 -1.68 -18.38 3.66
N PHE A 202 -2.81 -17.77 3.28
CA PHE A 202 -2.88 -16.38 2.81
C PHE A 202 -3.28 -15.39 3.91
N GLN A 203 -3.69 -15.89 5.08
CA GLN A 203 -4.08 -15.07 6.24
C GLN A 203 -3.00 -15.10 7.33
N GLU A 204 -2.33 -16.24 7.50
CA GLU A 204 -1.27 -16.50 8.46
C GLU A 204 0.01 -16.82 7.67
N LEU A 205 0.72 -15.76 7.24
CA LEU A 205 1.95 -15.91 6.49
C LEU A 205 3.04 -16.54 7.37
N PRO A 206 3.82 -17.52 6.87
CA PRO A 206 4.94 -18.06 7.62
C PRO A 206 5.97 -16.97 7.93
N ALA A 207 6.34 -16.81 9.20
CA ALA A 207 7.41 -15.89 9.57
C ALA A 207 8.74 -16.32 8.91
N MET A 208 9.38 -15.38 8.19
CA MET A 208 10.71 -15.63 7.65
C MET A 208 11.70 -15.78 8.81
N LYS A 209 12.47 -16.87 8.80
CA LYS A 209 13.55 -17.04 9.79
C LYS A 209 14.67 -16.06 9.44
N PRO A 210 15.05 -15.15 10.35
CA PRO A 210 16.19 -14.28 10.13
C PRO A 210 17.47 -15.11 9.99
N ALA A 211 18.42 -14.60 9.21
CA ALA A 211 19.73 -15.23 9.09
C ALA A 211 20.41 -15.26 10.48
N PRO A 212 21.17 -16.33 10.80
CA PRO A 212 21.91 -16.38 12.05
C PRO A 212 22.96 -15.26 12.06
N LEU A 213 23.19 -14.68 13.24
CA LEU A 213 24.22 -13.67 13.41
C LEU A 213 25.61 -14.24 13.13
N PRO A 214 26.54 -13.41 12.61
CA PRO A 214 27.95 -13.79 12.52
C PRO A 214 28.50 -14.21 13.88
N ARG A 215 29.54 -15.06 13.90
CA ARG A 215 30.18 -15.49 15.16
C ARG A 215 30.79 -14.35 15.98
N GLN A 216 31.19 -13.28 15.31
CA GLN A 216 31.72 -12.06 15.94
C GLN A 216 30.74 -10.93 15.66
N VAL A 217 30.17 -10.37 16.72
CA VAL A 217 29.31 -9.19 16.68
C VAL A 217 29.84 -8.15 17.66
N ALA A 218 29.59 -6.87 17.38
CA ALA A 218 29.91 -5.80 18.31
C ALA A 218 29.07 -5.96 19.59
N GLY A 219 29.60 -5.53 20.73
CA GLY A 219 28.84 -5.49 21.98
C GLY A 219 27.57 -4.64 21.82
N GLY A 220 26.44 -5.11 22.33
CA GLY A 220 25.14 -4.44 22.22
C GLY A 220 24.29 -4.87 21.02
N VAL A 221 24.84 -5.58 20.04
CA VAL A 221 24.07 -6.09 18.88
C VAL A 221 22.95 -7.03 19.30
N ASP A 222 23.19 -7.89 20.29
CA ASP A 222 22.15 -8.76 20.82
C ASP A 222 21.05 -7.95 21.54
N ALA A 223 21.37 -6.82 22.19
CA ALA A 223 20.34 -5.97 22.79
C ALA A 223 19.50 -5.26 21.72
N GLU A 224 20.15 -4.76 20.67
CA GLU A 224 19.49 -4.14 19.49
C GLU A 224 18.60 -5.13 18.72
N LEU A 225 18.95 -6.43 18.71
CA LEU A 225 18.22 -7.46 17.97
C LEU A 225 17.27 -8.31 18.82
N ALA A 226 17.54 -8.50 20.11
CA ALA A 226 16.82 -9.43 20.98
C ALA A 226 15.85 -8.76 21.97
N GLY A 227 15.81 -7.43 22.08
CA GLY A 227 15.01 -6.75 23.09
C GLY A 227 14.32 -5.49 22.60
N GLU A 228 12.99 -5.55 22.48
CA GLU A 228 12.07 -4.40 22.34
C GLU A 228 12.23 -3.49 21.10
N HIS A 229 13.36 -3.54 20.40
CA HIS A 229 13.67 -2.72 19.24
C HIS A 229 13.34 -3.49 17.96
N LYS A 230 12.19 -3.14 17.39
CA LYS A 230 11.78 -3.59 16.06
C LYS A 230 12.83 -3.13 15.04
N PRO A 231 13.04 -3.88 13.94
CA PRO A 231 13.94 -3.44 12.87
C PRO A 231 13.63 -1.99 12.48
N LEU A 232 14.68 -1.21 12.21
CA LEU A 232 14.56 0.21 11.88
C LEU A 232 13.47 0.38 10.82
N CYS A 233 12.42 1.13 11.17
CA CYS A 233 11.31 1.37 10.27
C CYS A 233 11.80 2.19 9.08
N ALA A 234 11.27 1.93 7.89
CA ALA A 234 11.55 2.73 6.70
C ALA A 234 10.67 3.99 6.66
N GLY A 235 10.76 4.78 5.59
CA GLY A 235 10.08 6.08 5.49
C GLY A 235 10.55 7.06 6.57
N CYS A 236 9.63 7.83 7.16
CA CYS A 236 9.97 8.78 8.23
C CYS A 236 10.29 8.08 9.57
N GLY A 237 9.98 6.79 9.70
CA GLY A 237 10.33 5.99 10.88
C GLY A 237 11.83 5.77 11.08
N SER A 238 12.67 6.04 10.06
CA SER A 238 14.14 5.99 10.13
C SER A 238 14.81 7.31 10.48
N LYS A 239 14.07 8.40 10.76
CA LYS A 239 14.68 9.67 11.15
C LYS A 239 15.43 9.53 12.48
N VAL A 240 16.41 10.40 12.72
CA VAL A 240 17.05 10.53 14.03
C VAL A 240 16.03 11.13 15.01
N GLY A 241 16.05 10.68 16.27
CA GLY A 241 15.11 11.19 17.27
C GLY A 241 15.23 12.71 17.48
N PRO A 242 14.12 13.42 17.79
CA PRO A 242 14.09 14.88 17.88
C PRO A 242 15.17 15.47 18.82
N GLY A 243 15.38 14.84 19.99
CA GLY A 243 16.35 15.33 20.97
C GLY A 243 17.80 15.27 20.49
N THR A 244 18.17 14.20 19.79
CA THR A 244 19.52 14.05 19.21
C THR A 244 19.77 15.08 18.11
N LEU A 245 18.77 15.31 17.24
CA LEU A 245 18.87 16.33 16.19
C LEU A 245 19.00 17.74 16.79
N ALA A 246 18.13 18.09 17.74
CA ALA A 246 18.15 19.40 18.39
C ALA A 246 19.50 19.67 19.07
N ALA A 247 20.06 18.68 19.77
CA ALA A 247 21.37 18.80 20.41
C ALA A 247 22.51 19.05 19.41
N ALA A 248 22.47 18.38 18.25
CA ALA A 248 23.47 18.57 17.20
C ALA A 248 23.36 19.95 16.53
N LEU A 249 22.14 20.42 16.24
CA LEU A 249 21.91 21.71 15.59
C LEU A 249 22.23 22.89 16.51
N ALA A 250 21.96 22.78 17.81
CA ALA A 250 22.27 23.82 18.79
C ALA A 250 23.77 24.14 18.92
N ALA A 251 24.64 23.21 18.48
CA ALA A 251 26.09 23.39 18.51
C ALA A 251 26.65 24.08 17.23
N LEU A 252 25.82 24.33 16.21
CA LEU A 252 26.28 24.94 14.97
C LEU A 252 26.53 26.45 15.12
N PRO A 253 27.59 26.99 14.49
CA PRO A 253 27.80 28.43 14.44
C PRO A 253 26.71 29.08 13.57
N VAL A 254 26.04 30.10 14.10
CA VAL A 254 25.04 30.87 13.34
C VAL A 254 25.77 31.88 12.44
N ALA A 255 25.87 31.57 11.15
CA ALA A 255 26.36 32.52 10.16
C ALA A 255 25.24 33.54 9.84
N GLY A 256 25.38 34.77 10.33
CA GLY A 256 24.37 35.85 10.20
C GLY A 256 24.32 36.53 8.83
N ARG A 257 24.19 35.75 7.76
CA ARG A 257 24.00 36.30 6.41
C ARG A 257 22.61 36.94 6.30
N ALA A 258 22.55 38.18 5.80
CA ALA A 258 21.32 38.96 5.73
C ALA A 258 20.27 38.37 4.75
N ASP A 259 20.71 37.62 3.73
CA ASP A 259 19.85 36.99 2.73
C ASP A 259 19.26 35.64 3.18
N VAL A 260 19.61 35.15 4.37
CA VAL A 260 19.04 33.95 5.00
C VAL A 260 18.06 34.41 6.07
N LEU A 261 16.76 34.40 5.75
CA LEU A 261 15.71 34.99 6.59
C LEU A 261 15.24 34.04 7.70
N SER A 262 15.31 32.72 7.48
CA SER A 262 14.99 31.72 8.52
C SER A 262 16.09 30.67 8.64
N GLY A 263 16.31 30.21 9.88
CA GLY A 263 17.26 29.17 10.24
C GLY A 263 16.57 27.86 10.66
N PRO A 264 17.31 26.88 11.20
CA PRO A 264 16.76 25.60 11.63
C PRO A 264 15.61 25.77 12.64
N GLY A 265 14.46 25.14 12.38
CA GLY A 265 13.31 25.13 13.31
C GLY A 265 11.95 25.28 12.64
N ASP A 266 11.89 25.79 11.41
CA ASP A 266 10.71 25.77 10.54
C ASP A 266 10.79 24.61 9.53
N ASP A 267 9.73 24.37 8.76
CA ASP A 267 9.69 23.25 7.80
C ASP A 267 10.68 23.44 6.64
N ALA A 268 11.00 24.68 6.31
CA ALA A 268 11.97 25.00 5.27
C ALA A 268 12.73 26.30 5.57
N ALA A 269 13.91 26.42 4.97
CA ALA A 269 14.69 27.65 5.01
C ALA A 269 14.12 28.68 4.04
N VAL A 270 14.14 29.95 4.41
CA VAL A 270 13.69 31.08 3.59
C VAL A 270 14.89 31.94 3.22
N LEU A 271 15.08 32.15 1.93
CA LEU A 271 16.13 32.98 1.35
C LEU A 271 15.50 34.19 0.66
N GLU A 272 16.19 35.33 0.66
CA GLU A 272 15.80 36.51 -0.11
C GLU A 272 16.80 36.80 -1.23
N LEU A 273 16.31 36.80 -2.47
CA LEU A 273 17.13 36.99 -3.66
C LEU A 273 16.44 37.99 -4.60
N GLY A 274 17.03 39.18 -4.76
CA GLY A 274 16.50 40.20 -5.68
C GLY A 274 15.08 40.68 -5.32
N GLY A 275 14.72 40.67 -4.04
CA GLY A 275 13.39 41.05 -3.55
C GLY A 275 12.33 39.94 -3.62
N GLN A 276 12.68 38.75 -4.14
CA GLN A 276 11.84 37.56 -4.08
C GLN A 276 12.26 36.69 -2.90
N ARG A 277 11.28 36.14 -2.19
CA ARG A 277 11.53 35.10 -1.19
C ARG A 277 11.41 33.71 -1.80
N GLN A 278 12.41 32.89 -1.52
CA GLN A 278 12.50 31.51 -1.96
C GLN A 278 12.54 30.59 -0.74
N VAL A 279 11.70 29.57 -0.74
CA VAL A 279 11.67 28.49 0.23
C VAL A 279 12.57 27.36 -0.27
N LEU A 280 13.38 26.77 0.61
CA LEU A 280 14.31 25.68 0.31
C LEU A 280 14.20 24.58 1.37
N THR A 281 13.91 23.36 0.93
CA THR A 281 13.83 22.18 1.79
C THR A 281 14.56 20.99 1.19
N THR A 282 14.85 19.99 2.03
CA THR A 282 15.30 18.69 1.58
C THR A 282 14.74 17.58 2.45
N ASP A 283 14.24 16.52 1.81
CA ASP A 283 13.74 15.35 2.53
C ASP A 283 14.05 14.05 1.78
N HIS A 284 14.26 12.98 2.56
CA HIS A 284 14.64 11.66 2.06
C HIS A 284 13.83 10.56 2.73
N LEU A 285 13.41 9.58 1.94
CA LEU A 285 12.74 8.38 2.40
C LEU A 285 13.57 7.15 2.06
N ARG A 286 13.86 6.37 3.10
CA ARG A 286 14.32 4.99 2.96
C ARG A 286 13.16 4.14 2.43
N ALA A 287 13.43 3.25 1.48
CA ALA A 287 12.40 2.45 0.82
C ALA A 287 11.64 1.55 1.81
N PHE A 288 10.31 1.69 1.80
CA PHE A 288 9.35 0.82 2.51
C PHE A 288 8.52 -0.03 1.55
N THR A 289 8.73 0.12 0.25
CA THR A 289 8.08 -0.67 -0.82
C THR A 289 9.13 -1.12 -1.83
N ALA A 290 8.86 -2.24 -2.51
CA ALA A 290 9.70 -2.78 -3.57
C ALA A 290 9.41 -2.17 -4.95
N ASP A 291 8.41 -1.28 -5.06
CA ASP A 291 8.04 -0.54 -6.27
C ASP A 291 8.77 0.82 -6.31
N PRO A 292 9.81 0.99 -7.16
CA PRO A 292 10.59 2.23 -7.22
C PRO A 292 9.78 3.42 -7.71
N GLY A 293 8.83 3.21 -8.62
CA GLY A 293 7.98 4.27 -9.16
C GLY A 293 7.00 4.79 -8.11
N LEU A 294 6.37 3.89 -7.36
CA LEU A 294 5.50 4.25 -6.23
C LEU A 294 6.29 4.99 -5.15
N LEU A 295 7.47 4.47 -4.77
CA LEU A 295 8.33 5.13 -3.79
C LEU A 295 8.71 6.54 -4.26
N ALA A 296 9.09 6.72 -5.52
CA ALA A 296 9.44 8.01 -6.09
C ALA A 296 8.28 9.02 -6.03
N ARG A 297 7.04 8.59 -6.33
CA ARG A 297 5.86 9.45 -6.22
C ARG A 297 5.62 9.89 -4.78
N ILE A 298 5.68 8.96 -3.83
CA ILE A 298 5.49 9.26 -2.41
C ILE A 298 6.59 10.21 -1.91
N THR A 299 7.86 9.95 -2.24
CA THR A 299 8.97 10.82 -1.86
C THR A 299 8.85 12.20 -2.47
N ALA A 300 8.42 12.33 -3.73
CA ALA A 300 8.22 13.64 -4.37
C ALA A 300 7.09 14.42 -3.69
N VAL A 301 5.93 13.79 -3.42
CA VAL A 301 4.83 14.42 -2.67
C VAL A 301 5.27 14.80 -1.26
N HIS A 302 6.06 13.95 -0.60
CA HIS A 302 6.57 14.22 0.74
C HIS A 302 7.49 15.44 0.76
N ALA A 303 8.47 15.51 -0.14
CA ALA A 303 9.39 16.64 -0.22
C ALA A 303 8.71 17.96 -0.67
N LEU A 304 7.62 17.87 -1.43
CA LEU A 304 6.77 19.03 -1.75
C LEU A 304 5.92 19.49 -0.54
N GLY A 305 5.76 18.64 0.48
CA GLY A 305 5.00 18.92 1.70
C GLY A 305 5.46 20.21 2.37
N ASP A 306 6.75 20.36 2.64
CA ASP A 306 7.31 21.57 3.26
C ASP A 306 7.07 22.82 2.42
N ILE A 307 7.20 22.73 1.09
CA ILE A 307 6.96 23.87 0.18
C ILE A 307 5.49 24.32 0.28
N TRP A 308 4.57 23.37 0.24
CA TRP A 308 3.14 23.63 0.37
C TRP A 308 2.75 24.12 1.77
N ALA A 309 3.38 23.60 2.82
CA ALA A 309 3.16 24.03 4.20
C ALA A 309 3.55 25.50 4.43
N MET A 310 4.57 25.98 3.72
CA MET A 310 4.99 27.38 3.76
C MET A 310 4.14 28.31 2.87
N GLY A 311 3.11 27.77 2.19
CA GLY A 311 2.30 28.52 1.22
C GLY A 311 3.03 28.90 -0.07
N ALA A 312 4.18 28.27 -0.35
CA ALA A 312 5.00 28.56 -1.52
C ALA A 312 4.59 27.73 -2.74
N GLN A 313 4.85 28.28 -3.93
CA GLN A 313 4.66 27.59 -5.20
C GLN A 313 5.95 26.82 -5.56
N PRO A 314 5.88 25.48 -5.76
CA PRO A 314 7.04 24.70 -6.19
C PRO A 314 7.72 25.25 -7.45
N GLN A 315 9.05 25.20 -7.51
CA GLN A 315 9.84 25.77 -8.59
C GLN A 315 10.81 24.75 -9.22
N ALA A 316 11.74 24.21 -8.44
CA ALA A 316 12.77 23.30 -8.95
C ALA A 316 13.11 22.22 -7.93
N ALA A 317 13.59 21.08 -8.42
CA ALA A 317 14.02 19.97 -7.58
C ALA A 317 15.37 19.39 -8.03
N LEU A 318 16.19 18.97 -7.06
CA LEU A 318 17.37 18.14 -7.27
C LEU A 318 17.13 16.76 -6.66
N ALA A 319 17.32 15.71 -7.47
CA ALA A 319 17.18 14.34 -7.01
C ALA A 319 18.41 13.87 -6.23
N SER A 320 18.21 13.15 -5.14
CA SER A 320 19.25 12.44 -4.39
C SER A 320 18.86 10.97 -4.29
N VAL A 321 19.55 10.12 -5.07
CA VAL A 321 19.16 8.72 -5.27
C VAL A 321 20.25 7.79 -4.79
N ILE A 322 19.93 6.90 -3.86
CA ILE A 322 20.77 5.76 -3.48
C ILE A 322 20.10 4.50 -4.02
N LEU A 323 20.75 3.82 -4.95
CA LEU A 323 20.29 2.53 -5.46
C LEU A 323 20.98 1.38 -4.70
N PRO A 324 20.27 0.27 -4.41
CA PRO A 324 20.92 -0.95 -3.95
C PRO A 324 21.95 -1.45 -4.97
N ARG A 325 22.92 -2.24 -4.50
CA ARG A 325 23.87 -2.91 -5.39
C ARG A 325 23.13 -3.79 -6.41
N MET A 326 23.24 -3.43 -7.68
CA MET A 326 22.61 -4.13 -8.80
C MET A 326 23.44 -3.96 -10.08
N ALA A 327 23.20 -4.81 -11.09
CA ALA A 327 23.89 -4.73 -12.38
C ALA A 327 23.47 -3.47 -13.17
N ALA A 328 24.35 -2.95 -14.03
CA ALA A 328 24.10 -1.72 -14.79
C ALA A 328 22.75 -1.65 -15.53
N PRO A 329 22.23 -2.73 -16.17
CA PRO A 329 20.90 -2.70 -16.78
C PRO A 329 19.77 -2.47 -15.78
N LEU A 330 19.89 -3.03 -14.57
CA LEU A 330 18.92 -2.83 -13.48
C LEU A 330 19.02 -1.41 -12.91
N GLN A 331 20.23 -0.85 -12.83
CA GLN A 331 20.45 0.53 -12.41
C GLN A 331 19.75 1.48 -13.38
N ALA A 332 19.97 1.32 -14.68
CA ALA A 332 19.37 2.15 -15.73
C ALA A 332 17.83 2.06 -15.69
N ARG A 333 17.27 0.86 -15.58
CA ARG A 333 15.81 0.67 -15.48
C ARG A 333 15.23 1.32 -14.22
N SER A 334 15.83 1.07 -13.06
CA SER A 334 15.32 1.59 -11.79
C SER A 334 15.43 3.12 -11.74
N MET A 335 16.53 3.68 -12.26
CA MET A 335 16.70 5.13 -12.37
C MET A 335 15.67 5.73 -13.32
N ALA A 336 15.43 5.13 -14.49
CA ALA A 336 14.43 5.62 -15.42
C ALA A 336 13.02 5.62 -14.80
N GLU A 337 12.65 4.55 -14.09
CA GLU A 337 11.35 4.43 -13.41
C GLU A 337 11.18 5.47 -12.29
N VAL A 338 12.20 5.62 -11.43
CA VAL A 338 12.22 6.63 -10.36
C VAL A 338 12.10 8.05 -10.92
N MET A 339 12.93 8.39 -11.91
CA MET A 339 12.97 9.75 -12.45
C MET A 339 11.70 10.08 -13.24
N ALA A 340 11.14 9.13 -14.01
CA ALA A 340 9.89 9.35 -14.73
C ALA A 340 8.72 9.57 -13.77
N ALA A 341 8.61 8.73 -12.74
CA ALA A 341 7.53 8.83 -11.75
C ALA A 341 7.63 10.11 -10.91
N ALA A 342 8.85 10.52 -10.51
CA ALA A 342 9.07 11.78 -9.81
C ALA A 342 8.80 13.00 -10.71
N ALA A 343 9.28 12.99 -11.95
CA ALA A 343 9.10 14.09 -12.89
C ALA A 343 7.61 14.34 -13.18
N GLU A 344 6.78 13.30 -13.27
CA GLU A 344 5.33 13.43 -13.42
C GLU A 344 4.71 14.23 -12.26
N VAL A 345 5.12 13.93 -11.02
CA VAL A 345 4.62 14.63 -9.81
C VAL A 345 5.10 16.08 -9.78
N PHE A 346 6.40 16.33 -9.98
CA PHE A 346 6.94 17.68 -9.95
C PHE A 346 6.36 18.56 -11.06
N THR A 347 6.28 18.04 -12.29
CA THR A 347 5.72 18.77 -13.43
C THR A 347 4.26 19.14 -13.17
N ALA A 348 3.45 18.21 -12.63
CA ALA A 348 2.07 18.47 -12.27
C ALA A 348 1.94 19.52 -11.13
N ALA A 349 2.94 19.63 -10.26
CA ALA A 349 3.00 20.61 -9.18
C ALA A 349 3.59 21.97 -9.61
N GLY A 350 3.99 22.13 -10.88
CA GLY A 350 4.59 23.37 -11.40
C GLY A 350 6.11 23.48 -11.23
N ALA A 351 6.79 22.39 -10.84
CA ALA A 351 8.24 22.35 -10.67
C ALA A 351 8.94 21.43 -11.69
N GLU A 352 10.24 21.62 -11.88
CA GLU A 352 11.06 20.77 -12.74
C GLU A 352 12.21 20.11 -11.97
N ILE A 353 12.53 18.85 -12.30
CA ILE A 353 13.75 18.22 -11.81
C ILE A 353 14.92 18.73 -12.67
N VAL A 354 15.72 19.63 -12.12
CA VAL A 354 16.80 20.33 -12.86
C VAL A 354 18.18 19.67 -12.71
N GLY A 355 18.25 18.56 -11.97
CA GLY A 355 19.48 17.82 -11.78
C GLY A 355 19.39 16.85 -10.60
N GLY A 356 20.55 16.38 -10.16
CA GLY A 356 20.63 15.50 -9.01
C GLY A 356 21.97 14.81 -8.85
N HIS A 357 22.03 13.92 -7.86
CA HIS A 357 23.17 13.07 -7.59
C HIS A 357 22.68 11.64 -7.29
N SER A 358 23.46 10.66 -7.74
CA SER A 358 23.16 9.25 -7.49
C SER A 358 24.37 8.49 -6.97
N THR A 359 24.15 7.62 -5.99
CA THR A 359 25.16 6.69 -5.45
C THR A 359 24.59 5.28 -5.33
N MET A 360 25.45 4.31 -5.02
CA MET A 360 25.02 2.95 -4.67
C MET A 360 25.23 2.70 -3.18
N GLY A 361 24.25 2.05 -2.55
CA GLY A 361 24.26 1.74 -1.12
C GLY A 361 23.73 0.35 -0.81
N ALA A 362 23.54 0.09 0.48
CA ALA A 362 22.94 -1.16 0.95
C ALA A 362 21.44 -1.23 0.63
N GLU A 363 20.76 -0.09 0.67
CA GLU A 363 19.31 0.01 0.55
C GLU A 363 18.92 1.18 -0.35
N MET A 364 17.69 1.14 -0.88
CA MET A 364 17.17 2.21 -1.71
C MET A 364 16.75 3.39 -0.83
N THR A 365 17.26 4.56 -1.14
CA THR A 365 16.86 5.83 -0.53
C THR A 365 16.63 6.84 -1.63
N LEU A 366 15.45 7.45 -1.64
CA LEU A 366 15.13 8.53 -2.57
C LEU A 366 14.92 9.79 -1.76
N GLY A 367 15.42 10.91 -2.24
CA GLY A 367 15.08 12.22 -1.69
C GLY A 367 15.18 13.31 -2.72
N PHE A 368 14.60 14.44 -2.37
CA PHE A 368 14.59 15.62 -3.21
C PHE A 368 14.94 16.84 -2.37
N THR A 369 15.80 17.69 -2.90
CA THR A 369 15.93 19.07 -2.46
C THR A 369 15.01 19.89 -3.34
N VAL A 370 14.10 20.65 -2.76
CA VAL A 370 13.06 21.38 -3.50
C VAL A 370 13.13 22.86 -3.17
N THR A 371 12.98 23.70 -4.19
CA THR A 371 12.75 25.14 -4.02
C THR A 371 11.31 25.51 -4.35
N GLY A 372 10.81 26.54 -3.69
CA GLY A 372 9.55 27.17 -4.02
C GLY A 372 9.64 28.69 -3.91
N LEU A 373 8.74 29.40 -4.58
CA LEU A 373 8.64 30.86 -4.53
C LEU A 373 7.40 31.26 -3.75
N VAL A 374 7.51 32.31 -2.94
CA VAL A 374 6.37 32.88 -2.22
C VAL A 374 6.30 34.37 -2.45
N ASP A 375 5.10 34.85 -2.76
CA ASP A 375 4.79 36.27 -2.85
C ASP A 375 4.45 36.81 -1.45
N GLY A 376 5.31 37.66 -0.90
CA GLY A 376 5.13 38.21 0.44
C GLY A 376 5.75 37.35 1.55
N ASP A 377 5.04 37.24 2.68
CA ASP A 377 5.50 36.46 3.83
C ASP A 377 5.04 34.99 3.70
N PRO A 378 5.94 34.01 3.90
CA PRO A 378 5.53 32.61 3.96
C PRO A 378 4.68 32.34 5.20
N ILE A 379 3.82 31.33 5.10
CA ILE A 379 3.15 30.77 6.27
C ILE A 379 4.22 30.00 7.04
N THR A 380 4.29 30.18 8.35
CA THR A 380 5.31 29.52 9.20
C THR A 380 4.63 28.73 10.31
N ASN A 381 5.45 28.06 11.13
CA ASN A 381 4.98 27.52 12.41
C ASN A 381 4.52 28.61 13.41
N ALA A 382 4.91 29.87 13.21
CA ALA A 382 4.50 31.00 14.04
C ALA A 382 3.26 31.70 13.49
N GLY A 383 2.47 32.29 14.40
CA GLY A 383 1.33 33.15 14.05
C GLY A 383 -0.02 32.63 14.56
N ALA A 384 -0.08 31.39 15.05
CA ALA A 384 -1.28 30.81 15.63
C ALA A 384 -1.79 31.62 16.83
N ARG A 385 -3.12 31.76 16.92
CA ARG A 385 -3.78 32.64 17.89
C ARG A 385 -4.73 31.85 18.79
N PRO A 386 -4.86 32.22 20.08
CA PRO A 386 -5.91 31.67 20.92
C PRO A 386 -7.29 31.83 20.28
N GLY A 387 -8.03 30.72 20.16
CA GLY A 387 -9.32 30.66 19.49
C GLY A 387 -9.27 30.02 18.10
N ASP A 388 -8.10 29.94 17.45
CA ASP A 388 -7.98 29.29 16.15
C ASP A 388 -8.43 27.82 16.21
N ALA A 389 -9.10 27.38 15.15
CA ALA A 389 -9.41 25.97 14.92
C ALA A 389 -8.18 25.26 14.34
N LEU A 390 -7.95 24.01 14.76
CA LEU A 390 -6.89 23.15 14.23
C LEU A 390 -7.46 22.21 13.18
N LEU A 391 -7.01 22.34 11.93
CA LEU A 391 -7.42 21.50 10.81
C LEU A 391 -6.30 20.53 10.44
N LEU A 392 -6.67 19.28 10.16
CA LEU A 392 -5.76 18.26 9.65
C LEU A 392 -6.31 17.67 8.36
N THR A 393 -5.53 17.73 7.28
CA THR A 393 -5.99 17.39 5.92
C THR A 393 -5.93 15.89 5.60
N ARG A 394 -5.13 15.10 6.33
CA ARG A 394 -5.00 13.64 6.17
C ARG A 394 -5.13 12.88 7.48
N PRO A 395 -5.55 11.60 7.44
CA PRO A 395 -5.47 10.73 8.60
C PRO A 395 -4.03 10.50 9.08
N ILE A 396 -3.88 10.11 10.35
CA ILE A 396 -2.60 9.66 10.93
C ILE A 396 -2.56 8.13 11.11
N GLY A 397 -1.39 7.60 11.43
CA GLY A 397 -1.15 6.17 11.68
C GLY A 397 -0.33 5.45 10.60
N SER A 398 0.24 6.20 9.65
CA SER A 398 1.02 5.63 8.56
C SER A 398 2.30 4.93 9.02
N GLY A 399 3.00 5.44 10.03
CA GLY A 399 4.20 4.81 10.59
C GLY A 399 3.92 3.44 11.20
N THR A 400 2.77 3.29 11.86
CA THR A 400 2.31 2.02 12.43
C THR A 400 1.93 1.02 11.35
N LEU A 401 1.23 1.46 10.30
CA LEU A 401 0.89 0.63 9.14
C LEU A 401 2.16 0.15 8.41
N LEU A 402 3.09 1.06 8.11
CA LEU A 402 4.35 0.72 7.46
C LEU A 402 5.20 -0.23 8.32
N ALA A 403 5.25 -0.03 9.63
CA ALA A 403 5.96 -0.92 10.55
C ALA A 403 5.37 -2.35 10.55
N ALA A 404 4.04 -2.48 10.44
CA ALA A 404 3.38 -3.78 10.32
C ALA A 404 3.58 -4.41 8.93
N GLU A 405 3.53 -3.61 7.86
CA GLU A 405 3.77 -4.07 6.48
C GLU A 405 5.18 -4.63 6.31
N MET A 406 6.19 -3.97 6.86
CA MET A 406 7.58 -4.45 6.83
C MET A 406 7.75 -5.80 7.54
N LEU A 407 6.83 -6.16 8.43
CA LEU A 407 6.78 -7.46 9.11
C LEU A 407 5.82 -8.46 8.43
N GLY A 408 5.13 -8.06 7.36
CA GLY A 408 4.11 -8.86 6.68
C GLY A 408 2.84 -9.08 7.51
N GLN A 409 2.52 -8.13 8.39
CA GLN A 409 1.44 -8.24 9.38
C GLN A 409 0.29 -7.24 9.16
N ALA A 410 0.40 -6.35 8.17
CA ALA A 410 -0.68 -5.45 7.78
C ALA A 410 -1.66 -6.12 6.80
N ASP A 411 -2.92 -5.67 6.79
CA ASP A 411 -3.87 -6.05 5.74
C ASP A 411 -3.52 -5.30 4.45
N GLY A 412 -3.36 -6.03 3.34
CA GLY A 412 -2.97 -5.43 2.06
C GLY A 412 -3.97 -4.37 1.54
N ARG A 413 -5.25 -4.42 1.95
CA ARG A 413 -6.25 -3.40 1.59
C ARG A 413 -5.99 -2.07 2.31
N ASP A 414 -5.59 -2.15 3.58
CA ASP A 414 -5.23 -0.97 4.38
C ASP A 414 -3.95 -0.33 3.83
N ILE A 415 -2.97 -1.14 3.42
CA ILE A 415 -1.74 -0.67 2.77
C ILE A 415 -2.00 -0.07 1.39
N ALA A 416 -2.88 -0.67 0.58
CA ALA A 416 -3.26 -0.09 -0.71
C ALA A 416 -3.96 1.28 -0.53
N ALA A 417 -4.85 1.39 0.45
CA ALA A 417 -5.50 2.67 0.79
C ALA A 417 -4.48 3.70 1.29
N LEU A 418 -3.52 3.28 2.11
CA LEU A 418 -2.43 4.13 2.58
C LEU A 418 -1.58 4.68 1.41
N PHE A 419 -1.12 3.81 0.52
CA PHE A 419 -0.32 4.22 -0.63
C PHE A 419 -1.09 5.15 -1.57
N ALA A 420 -2.38 4.90 -1.80
CA ALA A 420 -3.24 5.78 -2.58
C ALA A 420 -3.35 7.19 -1.96
N ALA A 421 -3.40 7.29 -0.63
CA ALA A 421 -3.37 8.58 0.06
C ALA A 421 -1.99 9.26 -0.02
N MET A 422 -0.90 8.51 0.15
CA MET A 422 0.47 9.05 0.15
C MET A 422 0.89 9.62 -1.20
N VAL A 423 0.42 9.08 -2.33
CA VAL A 423 0.74 9.59 -3.68
C VAL A 423 -0.11 10.79 -4.09
N ARG A 424 -1.17 11.14 -3.36
CA ARG A 424 -2.00 12.29 -3.69
C ARG A 424 -1.22 13.58 -3.40
N PRO A 425 -1.18 14.58 -4.29
CA PRO A 425 -0.60 15.90 -3.96
C PRO A 425 -1.40 16.66 -2.89
N GLN A 426 -0.83 17.71 -2.30
CA GLN A 426 -1.51 18.61 -1.34
C GLN A 426 -1.47 20.09 -1.73
N GLY A 427 -1.02 20.42 -2.95
CA GLY A 427 -0.97 21.81 -3.42
C GLY A 427 -2.35 22.48 -3.46
N ASP A 428 -3.41 21.73 -3.75
CA ASP A 428 -4.80 22.20 -3.70
C ASP A 428 -5.26 22.48 -2.26
N ALA A 429 -4.92 21.61 -1.31
CA ALA A 429 -5.18 21.84 0.11
C ALA A 429 -4.41 23.06 0.64
N ALA A 430 -3.15 23.22 0.26
CA ALA A 430 -2.35 24.38 0.64
C ALA A 430 -2.94 25.68 0.09
N ALA A 431 -3.43 25.68 -1.15
CA ALA A 431 -4.08 26.84 -1.74
C ALA A 431 -5.38 27.22 -1.00
N LEU A 432 -6.19 26.23 -0.59
CA LEU A 432 -7.39 26.47 0.23
C LEU A 432 -7.03 26.99 1.64
N LEU A 433 -5.87 26.59 2.17
CA LEU A 433 -5.37 26.97 3.49
C LEU A 433 -4.42 28.19 3.46
N ALA A 434 -4.34 28.92 2.34
CA ALA A 434 -3.41 30.06 2.20
C ALA A 434 -3.65 31.20 3.21
N GLY A 435 -4.82 31.25 3.84
CA GLY A 435 -5.16 32.20 4.91
C GLY A 435 -4.86 31.71 6.33
N ALA A 436 -4.20 30.57 6.50
CA ALA A 436 -3.86 30.03 7.82
C ALA A 436 -2.94 30.98 8.59
N HIS A 437 -3.17 31.07 9.91
CA HIS A 437 -2.32 31.84 10.81
C HIS A 437 -0.98 31.16 11.08
N ALA A 438 -0.96 29.83 11.08
CA ALA A 438 0.23 29.00 11.11
C ALA A 438 -0.07 27.67 10.41
N MET A 439 0.93 27.08 9.76
CA MET A 439 0.76 25.81 9.05
C MET A 439 2.09 25.03 9.05
N THR A 440 1.97 23.71 9.09
CA THR A 440 3.08 22.75 8.94
C THR A 440 2.58 21.49 8.26
N ASP A 441 3.46 20.66 7.72
CA ASP A 441 3.11 19.29 7.34
C ASP A 441 3.41 18.31 8.49
N VAL A 442 2.57 17.30 8.66
CA VAL A 442 2.76 16.31 9.73
C VAL A 442 3.61 15.18 9.21
N THR A 443 4.86 15.07 9.67
CA THR A 443 5.81 14.06 9.19
C THR A 443 6.44 13.25 10.33
N GLY A 444 7.77 13.17 10.41
CA GLY A 444 8.52 12.22 11.23
C GLY A 444 8.35 12.41 12.73
N PHE A 445 7.96 13.58 13.22
CA PHE A 445 7.75 13.81 14.65
C PHE A 445 6.32 13.49 15.12
N GLY A 446 5.45 13.08 14.18
CA GLY A 446 4.05 12.80 14.44
C GLY A 446 3.24 14.05 14.76
N LEU A 447 1.91 13.90 14.83
CA LEU A 447 0.98 15.02 15.02
C LEU A 447 1.32 15.84 16.27
N ALA A 448 1.64 15.18 17.39
CA ALA A 448 2.01 15.85 18.63
C ALA A 448 3.31 16.67 18.49
N GLY A 449 4.31 16.14 17.78
CA GLY A 449 5.58 16.83 17.58
C GLY A 449 5.41 18.13 16.78
N HIS A 450 4.73 18.05 15.64
CA HIS A 450 4.50 19.20 14.76
C HIS A 450 3.56 20.23 15.39
N LEU A 451 2.49 19.80 16.07
CA LEU A 451 1.62 20.74 16.78
C LEU A 451 2.34 21.45 17.94
N LEU A 452 3.22 20.74 18.67
CA LEU A 452 4.01 21.38 19.71
C LEU A 452 5.01 22.39 19.14
N ALA A 453 5.51 22.19 17.91
CA ALA A 453 6.34 23.16 17.21
C ALA A 453 5.56 24.46 16.93
N ILE A 454 4.32 24.37 16.40
CA ILE A 454 3.42 25.52 16.25
C ILE A 454 3.20 26.24 17.59
N CYS A 455 2.87 25.49 18.63
CA CYS A 455 2.65 26.03 19.97
C CYS A 455 3.87 26.81 20.50
N LYS A 456 5.07 26.25 20.33
CA LYS A 456 6.33 26.88 20.75
C LYS A 456 6.64 28.14 19.95
N ALA A 457 6.52 28.09 18.63
CA ALA A 457 6.81 29.21 17.74
C ALA A 457 5.80 30.37 17.93
N SER A 458 4.56 30.05 18.28
CA SER A 458 3.49 31.04 18.47
C SER A 458 3.29 31.48 19.94
N GLY A 459 3.92 30.83 20.92
CA GLY A 459 3.74 31.13 22.34
C GLY A 459 2.33 30.82 22.86
N VAL A 460 1.74 29.71 22.40
CA VAL A 460 0.36 29.28 22.70
C VAL A 460 0.31 27.80 23.10
N ALA A 461 -0.84 27.31 23.58
CA ALA A 461 -1.10 25.90 23.84
C ALA A 461 -2.20 25.35 22.90
N ALA A 462 -2.42 24.04 22.88
CA ALA A 462 -3.45 23.42 22.05
C ALA A 462 -4.26 22.34 22.78
N GLU A 463 -5.54 22.22 22.39
CA GLU A 463 -6.48 21.21 22.87
C GLU A 463 -6.93 20.25 21.78
N LEU A 464 -6.51 19.00 21.96
CA LEU A 464 -6.89 17.72 21.37
C LEU A 464 -8.37 17.32 21.55
N ALA A 465 -9.22 17.36 20.53
CA ALA A 465 -10.39 16.46 20.52
C ALA A 465 -9.92 15.11 19.97
N LEU A 466 -9.47 14.21 20.87
CA LEU A 466 -8.83 12.96 20.46
C LEU A 466 -9.73 12.16 19.53
N ASP A 467 -11.05 12.23 19.76
CA ASP A 467 -12.01 11.49 18.97
C ASP A 467 -12.24 12.01 17.55
N ALA A 468 -11.87 13.27 17.29
CA ALA A 468 -11.98 13.90 15.99
C ALA A 468 -10.77 13.65 15.08
N VAL A 469 -9.65 13.15 15.61
CA VAL A 469 -8.40 12.95 14.83
C VAL A 469 -8.57 11.79 13.83
N PRO A 470 -8.59 12.04 12.50
CA PRO A 470 -8.79 10.98 11.52
C PRO A 470 -7.63 9.96 11.55
N LEU A 471 -7.96 8.67 11.46
CA LEU A 471 -6.99 7.56 11.44
C LEU A 471 -7.09 6.80 10.12
N TYR A 472 -5.95 6.34 9.60
CA TYR A 472 -5.98 5.42 8.45
C TYR A 472 -6.67 4.10 8.84
N PRO A 473 -7.36 3.43 7.90
CA PRO A 473 -7.87 2.08 8.10
C PRO A 473 -6.78 1.14 8.63
N GLY A 474 -7.12 0.29 9.58
CA GLY A 474 -6.18 -0.67 10.20
C GLY A 474 -5.19 -0.09 11.22
N ALA A 475 -4.93 1.22 11.23
CA ALA A 475 -3.92 1.83 12.09
C ALA A 475 -4.19 1.61 13.59
N LEU A 476 -5.45 1.81 14.03
CA LEU A 476 -5.84 1.59 15.43
C LEU A 476 -5.71 0.12 15.82
N ALA A 477 -6.22 -0.80 15.01
CA ALA A 477 -6.17 -2.24 15.29
C ALA A 477 -4.72 -2.78 15.35
N LEU A 478 -3.86 -2.33 14.44
CA LEU A 478 -2.43 -2.66 14.48
C LEU A 478 -1.75 -2.06 15.71
N ALA A 479 -2.14 -0.83 16.08
CA ALA A 479 -1.62 -0.22 17.28
C ALA A 479 -2.09 -0.95 18.55
N GLU A 480 -3.31 -1.47 18.61
CA GLU A 480 -3.80 -2.32 19.71
C GLU A 480 -3.06 -3.65 19.78
N ALA A 481 -2.69 -4.21 18.62
CA ALA A 481 -1.82 -5.38 18.51
C ALA A 481 -0.33 -5.10 18.85
N GLY A 482 0.00 -3.86 19.24
CA GLY A 482 1.34 -3.47 19.66
C GLY A 482 2.29 -3.08 18.54
N HIS A 483 1.82 -2.88 17.30
CA HIS A 483 2.63 -2.31 16.21
C HIS A 483 2.93 -0.83 16.46
N ARG A 484 4.20 -0.43 16.34
CA ARG A 484 4.70 0.94 16.53
C ARG A 484 5.93 1.12 15.67
N SER A 485 6.19 2.35 15.24
CA SER A 485 7.43 2.71 14.56
C SER A 485 8.63 2.75 15.53
N SER A 486 9.85 2.70 15.00
CA SER A 486 11.09 2.74 15.78
C SER A 486 11.29 4.05 16.56
N ILE A 487 10.81 5.18 16.05
CA ILE A 487 10.99 6.50 16.71
C ILE A 487 9.81 6.93 17.57
N TRP A 488 8.75 6.13 17.65
CA TRP A 488 7.54 6.45 18.41
C TRP A 488 7.84 6.84 19.87
N ALA A 489 8.71 6.07 20.55
CA ALA A 489 9.05 6.33 21.94
C ALA A 489 9.79 7.68 22.12
N ALA A 490 10.70 8.01 21.19
CA ALA A 490 11.41 9.28 21.17
C ALA A 490 10.46 10.46 20.91
N ASN A 491 9.52 10.31 19.97
CA ASN A 491 8.49 11.31 19.68
C ASN A 491 7.59 11.57 20.90
N ARG A 492 7.20 10.51 21.62
CA ARG A 492 6.38 10.62 22.85
C ARG A 492 7.09 11.40 23.94
N VAL A 493 8.39 11.18 24.13
CA VAL A 493 9.19 11.93 25.12
C VAL A 493 9.36 13.38 24.70
N ALA A 494 9.58 13.65 23.42
CA ALA A 494 9.82 14.99 22.90
C ALA A 494 8.58 15.89 22.90
N ALA A 495 7.38 15.32 22.78
CA ALA A 495 6.12 16.04 22.72
C ALA A 495 5.03 15.36 23.56
N PRO A 496 5.09 15.42 24.90
CA PRO A 496 4.09 14.81 25.76
C PRO A 496 2.72 15.49 25.59
N VAL A 497 1.65 14.70 25.65
CA VAL A 497 0.26 15.18 25.54
C VAL A 497 -0.51 14.74 26.78
N ALA A 498 -1.00 15.69 27.57
CA ALA A 498 -1.80 15.39 28.76
C ALA A 498 -3.17 14.81 28.33
N GLY A 499 -3.63 13.74 28.98
CA GLY A 499 -4.93 13.11 28.65
C GLY A 499 -4.96 12.28 27.37
N ALA A 500 -3.82 12.09 26.68
CA ALA A 500 -3.71 11.21 25.52
C ALA A 500 -3.54 9.74 25.93
N GLU A 501 -4.50 9.20 26.69
CA GLU A 501 -4.45 7.81 27.16
C GLU A 501 -4.88 6.81 26.07
N GLY A 502 -4.45 5.56 26.24
CA GLY A 502 -4.82 4.46 25.35
C GLY A 502 -4.15 4.48 23.96
N THR A 503 -4.60 3.57 23.11
CA THR A 503 -3.98 3.34 21.79
C THR A 503 -4.15 4.52 20.85
N ARG A 504 -5.27 5.23 20.93
CA ARG A 504 -5.51 6.38 20.08
C ARG A 504 -4.59 7.56 20.42
N GLY A 505 -4.37 7.83 21.70
CA GLY A 505 -3.38 8.79 22.16
C GLY A 505 -1.97 8.43 21.72
N ALA A 506 -1.64 7.13 21.72
CA ALA A 506 -0.35 6.67 21.20
C ALA A 506 -0.13 7.04 19.72
N LEU A 507 -1.16 7.02 18.87
CA LEU A 507 -1.02 7.36 17.45
C LEU A 507 -0.63 8.83 17.21
N LEU A 508 -0.85 9.74 18.18
CA LEU A 508 -0.42 11.14 18.06
C LEU A 508 1.11 11.28 17.91
N HIS A 509 1.88 10.31 18.40
CA HIS A 509 3.34 10.29 18.32
C HIS A 509 3.86 9.38 17.19
N ASP A 510 2.97 8.74 16.44
CA ASP A 510 3.33 7.93 15.28
C ASP A 510 3.91 8.83 14.19
N PRO A 511 5.12 8.55 13.66
CA PRO A 511 5.68 9.31 12.55
C PRO A 511 4.82 9.09 11.31
N GLN A 512 4.60 10.17 10.58
CA GLN A 512 3.83 10.15 9.34
C GLN A 512 4.75 10.26 8.13
N THR A 513 4.49 9.46 7.09
CA THR A 513 5.16 9.57 5.79
C THR A 513 4.18 10.11 4.77
N ALA A 514 4.57 11.18 4.06
CA ALA A 514 3.66 11.98 3.24
C ALA A 514 2.34 12.31 3.99
N GLY A 515 2.46 12.81 5.22
CA GLY A 515 1.31 13.14 6.05
C GLY A 515 0.59 14.40 5.59
N GLY A 516 -0.45 14.80 6.34
CA GLY A 516 -1.30 15.93 5.98
C GLY A 516 -0.71 17.26 6.42
N LEU A 517 -1.17 18.35 5.80
CA LEU A 517 -1.06 19.70 6.36
C LEU A 517 -1.87 19.80 7.66
N LEU A 518 -1.26 20.42 8.68
CA LEU A 518 -1.84 20.84 9.95
C LEU A 518 -1.86 22.37 9.96
N ALA A 519 -3.05 22.97 10.03
CA ALA A 519 -3.21 24.43 9.96
C ALA A 519 -4.02 24.97 11.15
N ALA A 520 -3.56 26.10 11.71
CA ALA A 520 -4.32 26.94 12.62
C ALA A 520 -5.04 28.02 11.80
N VAL A 521 -6.37 28.02 11.84
CA VAL A 521 -7.21 28.93 11.05
C VAL A 521 -8.25 29.63 11.92
N GLU A 522 -8.78 30.75 11.44
CA GLU A 522 -9.90 31.44 12.08
C GLU A 522 -11.10 30.48 12.29
N ALA A 523 -11.67 30.48 13.50
CA ALA A 523 -12.71 29.55 13.91
C ALA A 523 -13.97 29.64 13.03
N GLU A 524 -14.36 30.84 12.63
CA GLU A 524 -15.52 31.12 11.78
C GLU A 524 -15.36 30.54 10.36
N ALA A 525 -14.14 30.40 9.86
CA ALA A 525 -13.84 29.86 8.53
C ALA A 525 -13.67 28.33 8.52
N ALA A 526 -13.45 27.72 9.68
CA ALA A 526 -13.00 26.33 9.82
C ALA A 526 -13.92 25.30 9.14
N ASP A 527 -15.23 25.37 9.37
CA ASP A 527 -16.20 24.43 8.80
C ASP A 527 -16.30 24.54 7.27
N ALA A 528 -16.25 25.77 6.75
CA ALA A 528 -16.28 26.03 5.31
C ALA A 528 -15.01 25.47 4.62
N LEU A 529 -13.85 25.69 5.23
CA LEU A 529 -12.57 25.15 4.73
C LEU A 529 -12.58 23.62 4.74
N VAL A 530 -13.07 22.98 5.81
CA VAL A 530 -13.19 21.51 5.86
C VAL A 530 -14.14 20.97 4.78
N ALA A 531 -15.26 21.64 4.52
CA ALA A 531 -16.17 21.26 3.44
C ALA A 531 -15.47 21.34 2.07
N GLN A 532 -14.79 22.45 1.78
CA GLN A 532 -14.03 22.62 0.53
C GLN A 532 -12.93 21.59 0.36
N LEU A 533 -12.18 21.29 1.42
CA LEU A 533 -11.14 20.27 1.42
C LEU A 533 -11.72 18.87 1.14
N ARG A 534 -12.88 18.53 1.73
CA ARG A 534 -13.57 17.26 1.47
C ARG A 534 -14.10 17.16 0.05
N ASP A 535 -14.65 18.23 -0.48
CA ASP A 535 -15.11 18.30 -1.88
C ASP A 535 -13.93 18.15 -2.87
N ALA A 536 -12.75 18.66 -2.50
CA ALA A 536 -11.52 18.42 -3.25
C ALA A 536 -10.96 16.98 -3.06
N GLY A 537 -11.52 16.19 -2.14
CA GLY A 537 -11.17 14.78 -1.90
C GLY A 537 -10.22 14.52 -0.72
N HIS A 538 -9.98 15.52 0.14
CA HIS A 538 -9.17 15.38 1.35
C HIS A 538 -10.02 14.86 2.51
N ALA A 539 -9.42 14.08 3.42
CA ALA A 539 -10.15 13.54 4.57
C ALA A 539 -10.54 14.63 5.59
N ALA A 540 -9.78 15.73 5.61
CA ALA A 540 -9.95 16.99 6.35
C ALA A 540 -10.90 16.97 7.55
N ALA A 541 -10.35 17.23 8.74
CA ALA A 541 -11.11 17.34 9.97
C ALA A 541 -10.61 18.49 10.85
N ILE A 542 -11.54 19.11 11.58
CA ILE A 542 -11.20 19.95 12.73
C ILE A 542 -10.87 18.99 13.88
N ILE A 543 -9.62 19.03 14.35
CA ILE A 543 -9.10 18.10 15.36
C ILE A 543 -8.99 18.73 16.75
N GLY A 544 -9.17 20.05 16.85
CA GLY A 544 -8.95 20.76 18.11
C GLY A 544 -8.95 22.27 17.95
N ARG A 545 -8.37 22.96 18.94
CA ARG A 545 -8.24 24.42 18.95
C ARG A 545 -6.95 24.88 19.62
N ILE A 546 -6.50 26.07 19.24
CA ILE A 546 -5.44 26.80 19.94
C ILE A 546 -6.03 27.52 21.15
N ILE A 547 -5.31 27.49 22.26
CA ILE A 547 -5.69 28.13 23.52
C ILE A 547 -4.56 29.01 24.05
N LYS A 548 -4.93 29.96 24.92
CA LYS A 548 -3.95 30.78 25.63
C LYS A 548 -3.24 29.95 26.70
N GLY A 549 -1.91 30.00 26.73
CA GLY A 549 -1.07 29.34 27.74
C GLY A 549 0.34 29.08 27.24
N ASP A 550 1.20 28.62 28.14
CA ASP A 550 2.55 28.17 27.78
C ASP A 550 2.49 26.95 26.86
N PRO A 551 3.46 26.74 25.94
CA PRO A 551 3.46 25.65 24.98
C PRO A 551 3.22 24.27 25.61
N ALA A 552 2.01 23.76 25.42
CA ALA A 552 1.57 22.47 25.95
C ALA A 552 0.43 21.89 25.11
N LEU A 553 0.33 20.56 25.11
CA LEU A 553 -0.72 19.81 24.43
C LEU A 553 -1.57 19.05 25.45
N ARG A 554 -2.89 19.11 25.31
CA ARG A 554 -3.82 18.32 26.12
C ARG A 554 -4.97 17.78 25.30
N CYS A 555 -5.50 16.62 25.64
CA CYS A 555 -6.70 16.04 25.05
C CYS A 555 -7.90 16.15 25.99
N TRP A 556 -9.10 16.17 25.44
CA TRP A 556 -10.37 16.04 26.15
C TRP A 556 -11.34 15.11 25.42
#